data_AF-U6A216-F1
#
_entry.id   AF-U6A216-F1
#
_cell.length_a   1.000
_cell.length_b   1.000
_cell.length_c   1.000
_cell.angle_alpha   90.00
_cell.angle_beta   90.00
_cell.angle_gamma   90.00
#
_symmetry.space_group_name_H-M   'P 1'
#
loop_
_entity.id
_entity.type
_entity.pdbx_description
1 polymer ?
#
loop_
_entity_poly.entity_id
_entity_poly.type
_entity_poly.pdbx_seq_one_letter_code
_entity_poly.pdbx_strand_id
1 'polypeptide(L)'
;MVLSPADKTNVKAAWGKVGAHAGEYGAEALERMFLSFPTTKTYFPHFDLSHGSAQVKGHGKKVADALTNAVAHVDDMPNALSALSDLHAHKLRVDPVNFK
;
A
#
# COMPACT_ATOMS: atom_id res chain seq x y z
N MET A 1 -6.43 -2.48 19.30
CA MET A 1 -6.47 -1.01 19.48
C MET A 1 -7.25 -0.43 18.32
N VAL A 2 -8.22 0.44 18.56
CA VAL A 2 -9.01 1.13 17.52
C VAL A 2 -8.47 2.55 17.39
N LEU A 3 -8.45 3.10 16.17
CA LEU A 3 -8.01 4.48 15.94
C LEU A 3 -8.91 5.47 16.69
N SER A 4 -8.32 6.33 17.51
CA SER A 4 -9.03 7.41 18.18
C SER A 4 -9.47 8.48 17.18
N PRO A 5 -10.40 9.39 17.55
CA PRO A 5 -10.74 10.53 16.70
C PRO A 5 -9.53 11.42 16.35
N ALA A 6 -8.58 11.56 17.28
CA ALA A 6 -7.35 12.30 17.05
C ALA A 6 -6.46 11.59 16.01
N ASP A 7 -6.32 10.27 16.10
CA ASP A 7 -5.56 9.49 15.11
C ASP A 7 -6.15 9.63 13.71
N LYS A 8 -7.47 9.52 13.58
CA LYS A 8 -8.19 9.69 12.30
C LYS A 8 -7.96 11.08 11.71
N THR A 9 -7.97 12.12 12.56
CA THR A 9 -7.70 13.50 12.14
C THR A 9 -6.28 13.65 11.63
N ASN A 10 -5.30 13.11 12.37
CA ASN A 10 -3.89 13.18 11.99
C ASN A 10 -3.62 12.44 10.67
N VAL A 11 -4.18 11.24 10.49
CA VAL A 11 -4.04 10.47 9.25
C VAL A 11 -4.64 11.23 8.06
N LYS A 12 -5.84 11.77 8.20
CA LYS A 12 -6.49 12.55 7.12
C LYS A 12 -5.70 13.81 6.78
N ALA A 13 -5.17 14.53 7.77
CA ALA A 13 -4.36 15.72 7.55
C ALA A 13 -3.06 15.39 6.81
N ALA A 14 -2.34 14.35 7.24
CA ALA A 14 -1.10 13.91 6.58
C ALA A 14 -1.36 13.42 5.15
N TRP A 15 -2.37 12.56 4.95
CA TRP A 15 -2.72 12.04 3.63
C TRP A 15 -3.21 13.13 2.69
N GLY A 16 -3.93 14.13 3.20
CA GLY A 16 -4.32 15.31 2.43
C GLY A 16 -3.12 16.10 1.89
N LYS A 17 -1.98 16.10 2.60
CA LYS A 17 -0.73 16.73 2.13
C LYS A 17 0.07 15.87 1.15
N VAL A 18 -0.06 14.55 1.22
CA VAL A 18 0.45 13.65 0.18
C VAL A 18 -0.22 13.98 -1.16
N GLY A 19 -1.54 14.13 -1.16
CA GLY A 19 -2.30 14.66 -2.29
C GLY A 19 -2.03 13.90 -3.60
N ALA A 20 -1.76 14.64 -4.67
CA ALA A 20 -1.52 14.07 -6.00
C ALA A 20 -0.23 13.22 -6.11
N HIS A 21 0.69 13.33 -5.14
CA HIS A 21 1.94 12.57 -5.12
C HIS A 21 1.79 11.16 -4.57
N ALA A 22 0.59 10.75 -4.14
CA ALA A 22 0.35 9.44 -3.53
C ALA A 22 0.90 8.28 -4.38
N GLY A 23 0.69 8.31 -5.70
CA GLY A 23 1.19 7.26 -6.59
C GLY A 23 2.73 7.23 -6.72
N GLU A 24 3.37 8.41 -6.71
CA GLU A 24 4.83 8.54 -6.74
C GLU A 24 5.44 7.99 -5.44
N TYR A 25 4.90 8.38 -4.29
CA TYR A 25 5.36 7.89 -2.99
C TYR A 25 5.09 6.41 -2.79
N GLY A 26 4.00 5.87 -3.36
CA GLY A 26 3.74 4.43 -3.40
C GLY A 26 4.83 3.66 -4.16
N ALA A 27 5.32 4.21 -5.27
CA ALA A 27 6.42 3.60 -6.03
C ALA A 27 7.75 3.65 -5.25
N GLU A 28 8.04 4.81 -4.63
CA GLU A 28 9.23 4.98 -3.80
C GLU A 28 9.24 4.04 -2.59
N ALA A 29 8.10 3.85 -1.93
CA ALA A 29 7.97 2.92 -0.82
C ALA A 29 8.26 1.46 -1.23
N LEU A 30 7.76 1.03 -2.40
CA LEU A 30 8.05 -0.29 -2.95
C LEU A 30 9.53 -0.45 -3.27
N GLU A 31 10.16 0.54 -3.90
CA GLU A 31 11.59 0.52 -4.18
C GLU A 31 12.42 0.40 -2.91
N ARG A 32 12.11 1.19 -1.88
CA ARG A 32 12.74 1.08 -0.55
C ARG A 32 12.56 -0.31 0.05
N MET A 33 11.36 -0.89 -0.04
CA MET A 33 11.07 -2.23 0.45
C MET A 33 11.93 -3.29 -0.27
N PHE A 34 12.04 -3.25 -1.60
CA PHE A 34 12.82 -4.22 -2.36
C PHE A 34 14.32 -4.16 -2.10
N LEU A 35 14.84 -2.96 -1.77
CA LEU A 35 16.25 -2.73 -1.44
C LEU A 35 16.56 -3.09 0.02
N SER A 36 15.75 -2.63 0.97
CA SER A 36 15.98 -2.84 2.42
C SER A 36 15.57 -4.22 2.89
N PHE A 37 14.57 -4.84 2.24
CA PHE A 37 14.04 -6.16 2.60
C PHE A 37 13.99 -7.07 1.37
N PRO A 38 15.15 -7.59 0.90
CA PRO A 38 15.24 -8.29 -0.38
C PRO A 38 14.35 -9.53 -0.53
N THR A 39 13.97 -10.17 0.58
CA THR A 39 13.06 -11.32 0.60
C THR A 39 11.67 -10.99 0.04
N THR A 40 11.23 -9.74 0.12
CA THR A 40 9.93 -9.28 -0.43
C THR A 40 9.87 -9.39 -1.95
N LYS A 41 11.02 -9.39 -2.64
CA LYS A 41 11.10 -9.55 -4.10
C LYS A 41 10.60 -10.91 -4.59
N THR A 42 10.54 -11.90 -3.70
CA THR A 42 10.03 -13.25 -4.02
C THR A 42 8.58 -13.26 -4.48
N TYR A 43 7.78 -12.25 -4.13
CA TYR A 43 6.39 -12.09 -4.59
C TYR A 43 6.27 -11.43 -5.97
N PHE A 44 7.36 -10.87 -6.50
CA PHE A 44 7.37 -10.11 -7.75
C PHE A 44 8.35 -10.68 -8.80
N PRO A 45 8.44 -12.01 -9.00
CA PRO A 45 9.40 -12.58 -9.97
C PRO A 45 9.06 -12.24 -11.43
N HIS A 46 7.86 -11.71 -11.67
CA HIS A 46 7.32 -11.34 -12.97
C HIS A 46 7.42 -9.83 -13.25
N PHE A 47 8.08 -9.07 -12.37
CA PHE A 47 8.30 -7.64 -12.54
C PHE A 47 9.75 -7.35 -12.91
N ASP A 48 9.94 -6.37 -13.77
CA ASP A 48 11.14 -5.55 -13.79
C ASP A 48 11.18 -4.71 -12.50
N LEU A 49 12.15 -4.96 -11.64
CA LEU A 49 12.36 -4.28 -10.36
C LEU A 49 13.50 -3.25 -10.42
N SER A 50 13.96 -2.87 -11.62
CA SER A 50 14.93 -1.80 -11.78
C SER A 50 14.35 -0.43 -11.39
N HIS A 51 15.25 0.50 -11.01
CA HIS A 51 14.85 1.87 -10.67
C HIS A 51 14.07 2.51 -11.82
N GLY A 52 12.93 3.12 -11.50
CA GLY A 52 12.09 3.80 -12.48
C GLY A 52 11.18 2.89 -13.32
N SER A 53 11.20 1.57 -13.09
CA SER A 53 10.33 0.58 -13.74
C SER A 53 8.85 1.02 -13.77
N ALA A 54 8.24 0.93 -14.94
CA ALA A 54 6.83 1.24 -15.13
C ALA A 54 5.93 0.26 -14.35
N GLN A 55 6.36 -0.99 -14.16
CA GLN A 55 5.61 -1.98 -13.39
C GLN A 55 5.58 -1.61 -11.89
N VAL A 56 6.72 -1.18 -11.34
CA VAL A 56 6.80 -0.71 -9.95
C VAL A 56 5.97 0.56 -9.76
N LYS A 57 6.06 1.54 -10.67
CA LYS A 57 5.23 2.76 -10.63
C LYS A 57 3.73 2.46 -10.70
N GLY A 58 3.33 1.60 -11.64
CA GLY A 58 1.93 1.18 -11.79
C GLY A 58 1.40 0.45 -10.56
N HIS A 59 2.20 -0.40 -9.93
CA HIS A 59 1.80 -1.08 -8.70
C HIS A 59 1.78 -0.13 -7.50
N GLY A 60 2.77 0.76 -7.37
CA GLY A 60 2.81 1.81 -6.35
C GLY A 60 1.56 2.68 -6.36
N LYS A 61 1.08 3.07 -7.55
CA LYS A 61 -0.20 3.77 -7.70
C LYS A 61 -1.38 2.94 -7.18
N LYS A 62 -1.48 1.65 -7.50
CA LYS A 62 -2.57 0.79 -6.99
C LYS A 62 -2.58 0.70 -5.47
N VAL A 63 -1.40 0.56 -4.85
CA VAL A 63 -1.26 0.56 -3.38
C VAL A 63 -1.70 1.89 -2.79
N ALA A 64 -1.23 3.01 -3.37
CA ALA A 64 -1.59 4.35 -2.91
C ALA A 64 -3.08 4.67 -3.06
N ASP A 65 -3.72 4.23 -4.16
CA ASP A 65 -5.16 4.39 -4.37
C ASP A 65 -5.95 3.57 -3.33
N ALA A 66 -5.49 2.36 -2.99
CA ALA A 66 -6.10 1.54 -1.93
C ALA A 66 -5.97 2.18 -0.53
N LEU A 67 -4.81 2.78 -0.22
CA LEU A 67 -4.63 3.54 1.01
C LEU A 67 -5.50 4.81 1.04
N THR A 68 -5.66 5.48 -0.10
CA THR A 68 -6.58 6.62 -0.23
C THR A 68 -8.02 6.21 0.07
N ASN A 69 -8.45 5.06 -0.46
CA ASN A 69 -9.77 4.48 -0.14
C ASN A 69 -9.90 4.17 1.36
N ALA A 70 -8.86 3.57 1.97
CA ALA A 70 -8.85 3.28 3.40
C ALA A 70 -8.96 4.54 4.28
N VAL A 71 -8.26 5.63 3.92
CA VAL A 71 -8.33 6.92 4.64
C VAL A 71 -9.72 7.56 4.50
N ALA A 72 -10.33 7.48 3.31
CA ALA A 72 -11.68 7.99 3.07
C ALA A 72 -12.74 7.21 3.87
N HIS A 73 -12.54 5.89 4.01
CA HIS A 73 -13.42 4.96 4.73
C HIS A 73 -12.81 4.49 6.06
N VAL A 74 -12.11 5.38 6.79
CA VAL A 74 -11.37 5.01 8.01
C VAL A 74 -12.25 4.40 9.12
N ASP A 75 -13.55 4.69 9.08
CA ASP A 75 -14.56 4.16 10.00
C ASP A 75 -15.18 2.83 9.54
N ASP A 76 -14.92 2.41 8.28
CA ASP A 76 -15.48 1.19 7.65
C ASP A 76 -14.44 0.48 6.75
N MET A 77 -13.19 0.42 7.21
CA MET A 77 -12.09 -0.20 6.46
C MET A 77 -12.32 -1.67 6.06
N PRO A 78 -12.92 -2.54 6.91
CA PRO A 78 -13.14 -3.94 6.54
C PRO A 78 -13.99 -4.11 5.28
N ASN A 79 -15.07 -3.33 5.13
CA ASN A 79 -15.90 -3.38 3.93
C ASN A 79 -15.20 -2.72 2.75
N ALA A 80 -14.61 -1.54 2.95
CA ALA A 80 -13.92 -0.79 1.89
C ALA A 80 -12.74 -1.56 1.26
N LEU A 81 -12.09 -2.44 2.03
CA LEU A 81 -10.93 -3.24 1.60
C LEU A 81 -11.23 -4.73 1.45
N SER A 82 -12.50 -5.17 1.55
CA SER A 82 -12.87 -6.59 1.54
C SER A 82 -12.32 -7.34 0.33
N ALA A 83 -12.46 -6.79 -0.89
CA ALA A 83 -11.93 -7.42 -2.10
C ALA A 83 -10.39 -7.56 -2.10
N LEU A 84 -9.67 -6.60 -1.49
CA LEU A 84 -8.21 -6.69 -1.35
C LEU A 84 -7.80 -7.71 -0.29
N SER A 85 -8.57 -7.82 0.80
CA SER A 85 -8.39 -8.86 1.81
C SER A 85 -8.51 -10.24 1.17
N ASP A 86 -9.57 -10.49 0.40
CA ASP A 86 -9.78 -11.77 -0.30
C ASP A 86 -8.66 -12.08 -1.30
N LEU A 87 -8.23 -11.06 -2.05
CA LEU A 87 -7.15 -11.21 -3.03
C LEU A 87 -5.84 -11.66 -2.35
N HIS A 88 -5.46 -11.01 -1.24
CA HIS A 88 -4.24 -11.36 -0.51
C HIS A 88 -4.37 -12.70 0.22
N ALA A 89 -5.52 -12.98 0.83
CA ALA A 89 -5.73 -14.21 1.59
C ALA A 89 -5.79 -15.47 0.70
N HIS A 90 -6.47 -15.39 -0.45
CA HIS A 90 -6.81 -16.59 -1.21
C HIS A 90 -5.97 -16.80 -2.47
N LYS A 91 -5.52 -15.72 -3.11
CA LYS A 91 -4.77 -15.79 -4.38
C LYS A 91 -3.29 -15.49 -4.21
N LEU A 92 -2.95 -14.29 -3.71
CA LEU A 92 -1.55 -13.86 -3.62
C LEU A 92 -0.81 -14.56 -2.49
N ARG A 93 -1.50 -14.84 -1.37
CA ARG A 93 -0.99 -15.58 -0.21
C ARG A 93 0.34 -15.01 0.29
N VAL A 94 0.41 -13.68 0.36
CA VAL A 94 1.55 -12.97 0.93
C VAL A 94 1.63 -13.30 2.41
N ASP A 95 2.78 -13.78 2.87
CA ASP A 95 2.98 -14.06 4.30
C ASP A 95 2.76 -12.77 5.11
N PRO A 96 1.91 -12.79 6.17
CA PRO A 96 1.57 -11.61 6.96
C PRO A 96 2.76 -10.80 7.49
N VAL A 97 3.95 -11.40 7.64
CA VAL A 97 5.15 -10.66 8.06
C VAL A 97 5.54 -9.55 7.10
N ASN A 98 5.22 -9.67 5.81
CA ASN A 98 5.61 -8.71 4.76
C ASN A 98 4.70 -7.47 4.70
N PHE A 99 3.67 -7.38 5.55
CA PHE A 99 2.83 -6.18 5.70
C PHE A 99 3.32 -5.23 6.80
N LYS A 100 4.29 -5.65 7.61
CA LYS A 100 4.88 -4.86 8.70
C LYS A 100 5.99 -3.96 8.16
#